data_AF-A0A1E3W297-F1
#
_entry.id   AF-A0A1E3W297-F1
#
_cell.length_a   1.000
_cell.length_b   1.000
_cell.length_c   1.000
_cell.angle_alpha   90.00
_cell.angle_beta   90.00
_cell.angle_gamma   90.00
#
_symmetry.space_group_name_H-M   'P 1'
#
loop_
_entity.id
_entity.type
_entity.pdbx_description
1 polymer ?
#
loop_
_entity_poly.entity_id
_entity_poly.type
_entity_poly.pdbx_seq_one_letter_code
_entity_poly.pdbx_strand_id
1 'polypeptide(L)'
;MLEAVKSDKMRRGCFMCNAAIDRASFDAEVEAKVGAMLHRLQEAIATALKQSRHGQRWSGKRRNATAASLLNAYMGLRVLARAGYPAKTLQDIIDKVLDGV
;
A
#
# COMPACT_ATOMS: atom_id res chain seq x y z
N MET A 1 -6.10 9.52 -2.33
CA MET A 1 -4.80 9.52 -3.05
C MET A 1 -4.94 10.23 -4.39
N LEU A 2 -5.79 9.73 -5.30
CA LEU A 2 -5.95 10.30 -6.64
C LEU A 2 -6.41 11.76 -6.64
N GLU A 3 -7.28 12.16 -5.71
CA GLU A 3 -7.71 13.57 -5.59
C GLU A 3 -6.55 14.52 -5.25
N ALA A 4 -5.57 14.07 -4.47
CA ALA A 4 -4.35 14.85 -4.20
C ALA A 4 -3.44 14.92 -5.45
N VAL A 5 -3.41 13.85 -6.26
CA VAL A 5 -2.69 13.84 -7.55
C VAL A 5 -3.35 14.79 -8.54
N LYS A 6 -4.68 14.76 -8.66
CA LYS A 6 -5.47 15.60 -9.58
C LYS A 6 -5.38 17.09 -9.24
N SER A 7 -5.30 17.44 -7.96
CA SER A 7 -5.29 18.83 -7.51
C SER A 7 -3.91 19.48 -7.50
N ASP A 8 -2.83 18.72 -7.78
CA ASP A 8 -1.41 19.10 -7.62
C ASP A 8 -1.07 19.80 -6.29
N LYS A 9 -1.97 19.70 -5.30
CA LYS A 9 -1.81 20.27 -3.97
C LYS A 9 -0.86 19.39 -3.21
N MET A 10 0.42 19.68 -3.38
CA MET A 10 1.55 19.13 -2.65
C MET A 10 1.54 17.59 -2.74
N ARG A 11 2.28 17.05 -3.72
CA ARG A 11 2.56 15.61 -3.92
C ARG A 11 3.25 14.95 -2.70
N ARG A 12 2.77 15.15 -1.48
CA ARG A 12 3.30 14.59 -0.25
C ARG A 12 3.14 13.09 -0.37
N GLY A 13 4.28 12.39 -0.49
CA GLY A 13 4.30 10.93 -0.53
C GLY A 13 3.76 10.33 0.77
N CYS A 14 3.96 9.03 0.94
CA CYS A 14 3.72 8.41 2.24
C CYS A 14 5.02 8.47 3.05
N PHE A 15 4.96 8.99 4.28
CA PHE A 15 6.13 9.04 5.18
C PHE A 15 6.79 7.66 5.33
N MET A 16 5.99 6.61 5.54
CA MET A 16 6.48 5.23 5.62
C MET A 16 7.16 4.77 4.32
N CYS A 17 6.57 5.04 3.14
CA CYS A 17 7.20 4.69 1.86
C CYS A 17 8.54 5.41 1.67
N ASN A 18 8.59 6.71 1.99
CA ASN A 18 9.81 7.50 1.86
C ASN A 18 10.90 6.99 2.82
N ALA A 19 10.56 6.74 4.09
CA ALA A 19 11.49 6.21 5.08
C ALA A 19 12.01 4.82 4.70
N ALA A 20 11.14 3.97 4.14
CA ALA A 20 11.51 2.64 3.66
C ALA A 20 12.54 2.67 2.51
N ILE A 21 12.42 3.63 1.60
CA ILE A 21 13.30 3.75 0.43
C ILE A 21 14.60 4.48 0.77
N ASP A 22 14.53 5.55 1.56
CA ASP A 22 15.64 6.47 1.77
C ASP A 22 16.54 6.08 2.95
N ARG A 23 15.94 5.78 4.12
CA ARG A 23 16.67 5.69 5.39
C ARG A 23 16.81 4.27 5.95
N ALA A 24 15.83 3.41 5.70
CA ALA A 24 15.80 2.07 6.31
C ALA A 24 17.05 1.24 6.03
N SER A 25 17.67 1.33 4.85
CA SER A 25 18.88 0.56 4.52
C SER A 25 20.17 1.07 5.18
N PHE A 26 20.14 2.24 5.83
CA PHE A 26 21.31 2.89 6.42
C PHE A 26 21.21 3.09 7.94
N ASP A 27 20.05 2.80 8.52
CA ASP A 27 19.75 3.04 9.93
C ASP A 27 18.85 1.93 10.47
N ALA A 28 19.42 1.07 11.31
CA ALA A 28 18.74 -0.10 11.85
C ALA A 28 17.52 0.25 12.73
N GLU A 29 17.51 1.42 13.38
CA GLU A 29 16.36 1.86 14.17
C GLU A 29 15.19 2.25 13.24
N VAL A 30 15.51 2.94 12.14
CA VAL A 30 14.52 3.26 11.11
C VAL A 30 14.04 2.00 10.41
N GLU A 31 14.92 1.07 10.08
CA GLU A 31 14.58 -0.23 9.50
C GLU A 31 13.55 -0.96 10.36
N ALA A 32 13.84 -1.12 11.65
CA ALA A 32 12.96 -1.80 12.59
C ALA A 32 11.59 -1.11 12.69
N LYS A 33 11.56 0.23 12.78
CA LYS A 33 10.32 1.01 12.83
C LYS A 33 9.50 0.86 11.54
N VAL A 34 10.13 0.96 10.38
CA VAL A 34 9.48 0.79 9.08
C VAL A 34 8.94 -0.62 8.91
N GLY A 35 9.74 -1.64 9.24
CA GLY A 35 9.31 -3.04 9.21
C GLY A 35 8.07 -3.28 10.08
N ALA A 36 8.06 -2.75 11.30
CA ALA A 36 6.91 -2.84 12.19
C ALA A 36 5.66 -2.11 11.63
N MET A 37 5.82 -0.95 11.01
CA MET A 37 4.71 -0.23 10.36
C MET A 37 4.12 -1.01 9.18
N LEU A 38 4.99 -1.58 8.32
CA LEU A 38 4.57 -2.39 7.18
C LEU A 38 3.83 -3.65 7.62
N HIS A 39 4.35 -4.34 8.64
CA HIS A 39 3.69 -5.51 9.23
C HIS A 39 2.30 -5.18 9.76
N ARG A 40 2.18 -4.11 10.58
CA ARG A 40 0.89 -3.67 11.14
C ARG A 40 -0.11 -3.31 10.04
N LEU A 41 0.34 -2.66 8.97
CA LEU A 41 -0.55 -2.34 7.84
C LEU A 41 -1.02 -3.61 7.11
N GLN A 42 -0.13 -4.58 6.88
CA GLN A 42 -0.51 -5.86 6.29
C GLN A 42 -1.55 -6.61 7.13
N GLU A 43 -1.34 -6.67 8.46
CA GLU A 43 -2.28 -7.30 9.39
C GLU A 43 -3.64 -6.60 9.42
N ALA A 44 -3.64 -5.26 9.37
CA ALA A 44 -4.86 -4.49 9.29
C ALA A 44 -5.64 -4.80 8.01
N ILE A 45 -4.96 -4.92 6.87
CA ILE A 45 -5.58 -5.33 5.60
C ILE A 45 -6.12 -6.77 5.70
N ALA A 46 -5.35 -7.72 6.26
CA ALA A 46 -5.81 -9.10 6.43
C ALA A 46 -7.04 -9.19 7.34
N THR A 47 -7.09 -8.38 8.40
CA THR A 47 -8.23 -8.25 9.31
C THR A 47 -9.44 -7.68 8.60
N ALA A 48 -9.27 -6.61 7.81
CA ALA A 48 -10.34 -6.02 7.02
C ALA A 48 -10.89 -7.03 5.99
N LEU A 49 -10.03 -7.82 5.33
CA LEU A 49 -10.45 -8.90 4.44
C LEU A 49 -11.28 -9.96 5.19
N LYS A 50 -10.87 -10.33 6.40
CA LYS A 50 -11.63 -11.29 7.25
C LYS A 50 -13.02 -10.76 7.61
N GLN A 51 -13.19 -9.45 7.75
CA GLN A 51 -14.46 -8.79 8.06
C GLN A 51 -15.31 -8.48 6.81
N SER A 52 -14.72 -8.56 5.61
CA SER A 52 -15.42 -8.28 4.35
C SER A 52 -16.35 -9.42 3.92
N ARG A 53 -17.39 -9.07 3.15
CA ARG A 53 -18.41 -10.03 2.64
C ARG A 53 -17.78 -11.20 1.86
N HIS A 54 -16.79 -10.93 1.04
CA HIS A 54 -16.11 -11.93 0.19
C HIS A 54 -14.96 -12.61 0.94
N GLY A 55 -14.08 -11.82 1.56
CA GLY A 55 -12.87 -12.30 2.21
C GLY A 55 -13.09 -13.12 3.48
N GLN A 56 -14.24 -12.99 4.15
CA GLN A 56 -14.59 -13.84 5.30
C GLN A 56 -14.62 -15.33 4.93
N ARG A 57 -14.98 -15.67 3.68
CA ARG A 57 -15.08 -17.06 3.18
C ARG A 57 -13.75 -17.64 2.71
N TRP A 58 -12.70 -16.83 2.62
CA TRP A 58 -11.40 -17.29 2.15
C TRP A 58 -10.64 -18.06 3.23
N SER A 59 -9.63 -18.83 2.80
CA SER A 59 -8.66 -19.38 3.74
C SER A 59 -7.78 -18.28 4.33
N GLY A 60 -7.20 -18.52 5.52
CA GLY A 60 -6.23 -17.60 6.12
C GLY A 60 -5.03 -17.34 5.20
N LYS A 61 -4.53 -18.38 4.52
CA LYS A 61 -3.45 -18.28 3.53
C LYS A 61 -3.81 -17.33 2.39
N ARG A 62 -5.02 -17.44 1.82
CA ARG A 62 -5.47 -16.54 0.75
C ARG A 62 -5.56 -15.11 1.26
N ARG A 63 -6.20 -14.86 2.42
CA ARG A 63 -6.28 -13.50 3.00
C ARG A 63 -4.91 -12.87 3.20
N ASN A 64 -3.95 -13.61 3.75
CA ASN A 64 -2.60 -13.09 3.99
C ASN A 64 -1.86 -12.77 2.68
N ALA A 65 -1.97 -13.64 1.66
CA ALA A 65 -1.38 -13.39 0.35
C ALA A 65 -2.01 -12.18 -0.36
N THR A 66 -3.34 -12.04 -0.28
CA THR A 66 -4.05 -10.87 -0.81
C THR A 66 -3.66 -9.60 -0.05
N ALA A 67 -3.52 -9.65 1.29
CA ALA A 67 -3.08 -8.52 2.09
C ALA A 67 -1.67 -8.06 1.74
N ALA A 68 -0.73 -9.00 1.55
CA ALA A 68 0.61 -8.69 1.08
C ALA A 68 0.60 -8.04 -0.33
N SER A 69 -0.24 -8.54 -1.24
CA SER A 69 -0.39 -7.99 -2.58
C SER A 69 -0.95 -6.55 -2.56
N LEU A 70 -1.96 -6.30 -1.72
CA LEU A 70 -2.54 -4.98 -1.51
C LEU A 70 -1.56 -4.00 -0.87
N LEU A 71 -0.76 -4.45 0.11
CA LEU A 71 0.31 -3.65 0.69
C LEU A 71 1.33 -3.25 -0.38
N ASN A 72 1.78 -4.21 -1.21
CA ASN A 72 2.70 -3.94 -2.31
C ASN A 72 2.12 -2.91 -3.31
N ALA A 73 0.87 -3.09 -3.72
CA ALA A 73 0.18 -2.14 -4.59
C ALA A 73 0.09 -0.74 -3.97
N TYR A 74 -0.28 -0.65 -2.69
CA TYR A 74 -0.31 0.62 -1.96
C TYR A 74 1.05 1.33 -1.96
N MET A 75 2.13 0.60 -1.66
CA MET A 75 3.49 1.13 -1.65
C MET A 75 3.88 1.64 -3.05
N GLY A 76 3.67 0.83 -4.09
CA GLY A 76 3.96 1.21 -5.47
C GLY A 76 3.15 2.44 -5.92
N LEU A 77 1.84 2.47 -5.68
CA LEU A 77 0.98 3.59 -6.02
C LEU A 77 1.43 4.89 -5.36
N ARG A 78 1.88 4.84 -4.11
CA ARG A 78 2.41 6.01 -3.39
C ARG A 78 3.69 6.56 -4.04
N VAL A 79 4.58 5.69 -4.50
CA VAL A 79 5.81 6.07 -5.20
C VAL A 79 5.48 6.66 -6.58
N LEU A 80 4.65 5.98 -7.36
CA LEU A 80 4.25 6.45 -8.71
C LEU A 80 3.51 7.78 -8.65
N ALA A 81 2.60 7.95 -7.69
CA ALA A 81 1.91 9.22 -7.46
C ALA A 81 2.90 10.36 -7.14
N ARG A 82 3.93 10.10 -6.32
CA ARG A 82 4.98 11.09 -6.02
C ARG A 82 5.81 11.43 -7.26
N ALA A 83 6.09 10.44 -8.11
CA ALA A 83 6.81 10.59 -9.36
C ALA A 83 6.00 11.33 -10.45
N GLY A 84 4.73 11.65 -10.21
CA GLY A 84 3.87 12.38 -11.15
C GLY A 84 3.21 11.50 -12.21
N TYR A 85 3.04 10.20 -11.93
CA TYR A 85 2.30 9.33 -12.84
C TYR A 85 0.86 9.84 -13.05
N PRO A 86 0.30 9.73 -14.28
CA PRO A 86 -1.03 10.20 -14.58
C PRO A 86 -2.08 9.54 -13.68
N ALA A 87 -3.03 10.34 -13.17
CA ALA A 87 -4.10 9.84 -12.31
C ALA A 87 -4.91 8.69 -12.95
N LYS A 88 -5.09 8.74 -14.28
CA LYS A 88 -5.74 7.67 -15.05
C LYS A 88 -4.98 6.35 -14.95
N THR A 89 -3.67 6.36 -15.21
CA THR A 89 -2.83 5.16 -15.09
C THR A 89 -2.83 4.60 -13.66
N LEU A 90 -2.82 5.46 -12.64
CA LEU A 90 -2.91 5.03 -11.25
C LEU A 90 -4.28 4.38 -10.95
N GLN A 91 -5.36 4.89 -11.53
CA GLN A 91 -6.69 4.29 -11.42
C GLN A 91 -6.73 2.91 -12.09
N ASP A 92 -6.18 2.77 -13.30
CA ASP A 92 -6.13 1.48 -14.02
C ASP A 92 -5.41 0.41 -13.19
N ILE A 93 -4.32 0.78 -12.48
CA ILE A 93 -3.61 -0.12 -11.56
C ILE A 93 -4.49 -0.50 -10.36
N ILE A 94 -5.18 0.48 -9.76
CA ILE A 94 -6.09 0.23 -8.63
C ILE A 94 -7.18 -0.75 -9.04
N ASP A 95 -7.83 -0.53 -10.18
CA ASP A 95 -8.90 -1.38 -10.68
C ASP A 95 -8.39 -2.80 -10.90
N LYS A 96 -7.24 -2.95 -11.58
CA LYS A 96 -6.62 -4.26 -11.83
C LYS A 96 -6.26 -5.02 -10.56
N VAL A 97 -5.77 -4.32 -9.53
CA VAL A 97 -5.44 -4.93 -8.24
C VAL A 97 -6.70 -5.39 -7.52
N LEU A 98 -7.79 -4.63 -7.62
CA LEU A 98 -9.06 -4.92 -6.95
C LEU A 98 -9.90 -5.99 -7.67
N ASP A 99 -9.68 -6.25 -8.97
CA ASP A 99 -10.34 -7.34 -9.71
C ASP A 99 -10.26 -8.71 -8.99
N GLY A 100 -9.18 -8.93 -8.22
CA GLY A 100 -8.91 -10.20 -7.52
C GLY A 100 -9.28 -10.22 -6.03
N VAL A 101 -9.86 -9.13 -5.50
CA VAL A 101 -10.11 -8.91 -4.06
C VAL A 101 -11.60 -8.91 -3.77
#